data_AF-A0A1Y1MDC5-F1
#
_entry.id   AF-A0A1Y1MDC5-F1
#
_cell.length_a   1.000
_cell.length_b   1.000
_cell.length_c   1.000
_cell.angle_alpha   90.00
_cell.angle_beta   90.00
_cell.angle_gamma   90.00
#
_symmetry.space_group_name_H-M   'P 1'
#
loop_
_entity.id
_entity.type
_entity.pdbx_description
1 polymer ?
#
loop_
_entity_poly.entity_id
_entity_poly.type
_entity_poly.pdbx_seq_one_letter_code
_entity_poly.pdbx_strand_id
1 'polypeptide(L)'
;RVGVAGANLRGFELPKGINAILPIFLQGLMNGTADQRVQAALGISDIVDRTSEASLKPFVTQITGPLIRVVSERATEVKAAILLTLNNLLEKMPTALKPFLPQLQRTFAKSLADTSSDVLRGRAAKALGTLIKYTPRIDPLIAELVTGSKTTDPGVKTAMLKA
;
A
#
# COMPACT_ATOMS: atom_id res chain seq x y z
N ARG A 1 3.11 -28.57 7.12
CA ARG A 1 4.33 -27.81 6.75
C ARG A 1 4.14 -26.38 7.27
N VAL A 2 4.90 -25.95 8.27
CA VAL A 2 4.84 -24.59 8.84
C VAL A 2 5.97 -23.80 8.20
N GLY A 3 5.72 -22.57 7.74
CA GLY A 3 6.79 -21.69 7.24
C GLY A 3 7.12 -21.77 5.75
N VAL A 4 6.29 -22.40 4.91
CA VAL A 4 6.50 -22.42 3.45
C VAL A 4 6.18 -21.03 2.87
N ALA A 5 7.05 -20.53 1.99
CA ALA A 5 6.82 -19.27 1.26
C ALA A 5 5.57 -19.39 0.37
N GLY A 6 4.75 -18.34 0.32
CA GLY A 6 3.49 -18.34 -0.43
C GLY A 6 2.35 -19.17 0.21
N ALA A 7 2.55 -19.72 1.41
CA ALA A 7 1.49 -20.40 2.16
C ALA A 7 1.09 -19.61 3.41
N ASN A 8 -0.19 -19.67 3.74
CA ASN A 8 -0.71 -19.03 4.94
C ASN A 8 -0.06 -19.61 6.21
N LEU A 9 0.20 -18.73 7.17
CA LEU A 9 0.64 -19.13 8.49
C LEU A 9 -0.55 -19.62 9.31
N ARG A 10 -0.52 -20.90 9.71
CA ARG A 10 -1.56 -21.51 10.58
C ARG A 10 -1.85 -20.68 11.83
N GLY A 11 -0.83 -20.02 12.39
CA GLY A 11 -1.00 -19.15 13.55
C GLY A 11 -1.87 -17.93 13.27
N PHE A 12 -1.79 -17.33 12.08
CA PHE A 12 -2.62 -16.19 11.69
C PHE A 12 -4.07 -16.57 11.36
N GLU A 13 -4.32 -17.85 11.07
CA GLU A 13 -5.66 -18.38 10.84
C GLU A 13 -6.45 -18.67 12.12
N LEU A 14 -5.80 -18.55 13.30
CA LEU A 14 -6.49 -18.67 14.57
C LEU A 14 -7.27 -17.38 14.89
N PRO A 15 -8.34 -17.46 15.69
CA PRO A 15 -9.03 -16.26 16.17
C PRO A 15 -8.04 -15.30 16.84
N LYS A 16 -7.93 -14.09 16.29
CA LYS A 16 -6.97 -13.07 16.75
C LYS A 16 -5.48 -13.46 16.63
N GLY A 17 -5.14 -14.45 15.81
CA GLY A 17 -3.76 -14.89 15.62
C GLY A 17 -2.80 -13.79 15.15
N ILE A 18 -3.29 -12.89 14.30
CA ILE A 18 -2.53 -11.72 13.83
C ILE A 18 -2.11 -10.79 14.99
N ASN A 19 -2.91 -10.70 16.06
CA ASN A 19 -2.62 -9.82 17.21
C ASN A 19 -1.38 -10.24 18.01
N ALA A 20 -0.87 -11.44 17.80
CA ALA A 20 0.38 -11.86 18.43
C ALA A 20 1.57 -10.97 18.02
N ILE A 21 1.53 -10.38 16.82
CA ILE A 21 2.65 -9.60 16.28
C ILE A 21 2.25 -8.25 15.67
N LEU A 22 1.02 -8.11 15.17
CA LEU A 22 0.58 -6.87 14.51
C LEU A 22 0.77 -5.61 15.38
N PRO A 23 0.50 -5.61 16.71
CA PRO A 23 0.71 -4.43 17.55
C PRO A 23 2.16 -3.92 17.54
N ILE A 24 3.15 -4.81 17.41
CA ILE A 24 4.57 -4.44 17.37
C ILE A 24 4.87 -3.64 16.10
N PHE A 25 4.39 -4.12 14.95
CA PHE A 25 4.56 -3.40 13.70
C PHE A 25 3.75 -2.11 13.67
N LEU A 26 2.53 -2.08 14.21
CA LEU A 26 1.76 -0.83 14.30
C LEU A 26 2.46 0.21 15.18
N GLN A 27 3.10 -0.22 16.27
CA GLN A 27 3.90 0.68 17.12
C GLN A 27 5.12 1.22 16.38
N GLY A 28 5.86 0.37 15.67
CA GLY A 28 6.99 0.79 14.84
C GLY A 28 6.58 1.73 13.70
N LEU A 29 5.44 1.45 13.06
CA LEU A 29 4.90 2.27 11.97
C LEU A 29 4.50 3.67 12.45
N MET A 30 3.89 3.77 13.63
CA MET A 30 3.35 5.03 14.15
C MET A 30 4.40 5.88 14.86
N ASN A 31 5.29 5.24 15.63
CA ASN A 31 6.15 5.90 16.60
C ASN A 31 7.65 5.63 16.39
N GLY A 32 8.02 4.86 15.38
CA GLY A 32 9.42 4.51 15.11
C GLY A 32 10.20 5.55 14.32
N THR A 33 11.51 5.29 14.19
CA THR A 33 12.41 5.96 13.24
C THR A 33 12.04 5.64 11.79
N ALA A 34 12.63 6.34 10.81
CA ALA A 34 12.38 6.06 9.39
C ALA A 34 12.62 4.57 9.04
N ASP A 35 13.74 4.00 9.48
CA ASP A 35 14.06 2.59 9.26
C ASP A 35 13.04 1.65 9.93
N GLN A 36 12.64 1.95 11.16
CA GLN A 36 11.63 1.17 11.87
C GLN A 36 10.27 1.23 11.17
N ARG A 37 9.89 2.38 10.59
CA ARG A 37 8.65 2.53 9.81
C ARG A 37 8.70 1.72 8.52
N VAL A 38 9.85 1.70 7.84
CA VAL A 38 10.07 0.83 6.67
C VAL A 38 9.87 -0.62 7.06
N GLN A 39 10.59 -1.11 8.07
CA GLN A 39 10.50 -2.50 8.51
C GLN A 39 9.11 -2.86 9.02
N ALA A 40 8.43 -1.93 9.70
CA ALA A 40 7.06 -2.11 10.14
C ALA A 40 6.07 -2.24 8.98
N ALA A 41 6.14 -1.35 7.99
CA ALA A 41 5.28 -1.42 6.81
C ALA A 41 5.49 -2.73 6.03
N LEU A 42 6.75 -3.15 5.86
CA LEU A 42 7.09 -4.42 5.20
C LEU A 42 6.63 -5.64 6.01
N GLY A 43 6.81 -5.64 7.33
CA GLY A 43 6.31 -6.71 8.21
C GLY A 43 4.79 -6.83 8.19
N ILE A 44 4.07 -5.71 8.09
CA ILE A 44 2.61 -5.73 7.85
C ILE A 44 2.30 -6.34 6.48
N SER A 45 3.08 -6.04 5.45
CA SER A 45 2.92 -6.64 4.11
C SER A 45 3.06 -8.17 4.16
N ASP A 46 4.03 -8.68 4.93
CA ASP A 46 4.23 -10.12 5.10
C ASP A 46 3.06 -10.77 5.86
N ILE A 47 2.47 -10.08 6.84
CA ILE A 47 1.23 -10.56 7.50
C ILE A 47 0.11 -10.69 6.47
N VAL A 48 -0.05 -9.69 5.61
CA VAL A 48 -1.09 -9.68 4.58
C VAL A 48 -0.89 -10.82 3.59
N ASP A 49 0.33 -11.01 3.09
CA ASP A 49 0.65 -12.09 2.16
C ASP A 49 0.40 -13.48 2.78
N ARG A 50 0.68 -13.64 4.08
CA ARG A 50 0.64 -14.94 4.77
C ARG A 50 -0.62 -15.20 5.58
N THR A 51 -1.69 -14.45 5.35
CA THR A 51 -3.00 -14.65 6.00
C THR A 51 -4.12 -14.78 4.98
N SER A 52 -5.11 -15.63 5.20
CA SER A 52 -6.31 -15.68 4.38
C SER A 52 -7.09 -14.35 4.45
N GLU A 53 -7.86 -14.04 3.40
CA GLU A 53 -8.79 -12.90 3.44
C GLU A 53 -9.76 -12.99 4.62
N ALA A 54 -10.28 -14.19 4.92
CA ALA A 54 -11.23 -14.41 6.01
C ALA A 54 -10.65 -14.02 7.38
N SER A 55 -9.41 -14.43 7.66
CA SER A 55 -8.73 -14.14 8.92
C SER A 55 -8.18 -12.71 9.00
N LEU A 56 -7.87 -12.10 7.85
CA LEU A 56 -7.34 -10.73 7.76
C LEU A 56 -8.44 -9.66 7.83
N LYS A 57 -9.64 -9.96 7.33
CA LYS A 57 -10.78 -9.02 7.25
C LYS A 57 -11.09 -8.26 8.55
N PRO A 58 -11.05 -8.86 9.76
CA PRO A 58 -11.30 -8.14 11.01
C PRO A 58 -10.27 -7.04 11.31
N PHE A 59 -9.07 -7.11 10.72
CA PHE A 59 -7.95 -6.20 10.98
C PHE A 59 -7.79 -5.11 9.92
N VAL A 60 -8.61 -5.13 8.86
CA VAL A 60 -8.43 -4.25 7.70
C VAL A 60 -8.35 -2.77 8.06
N THR A 61 -9.25 -2.29 8.93
CA THR A 61 -9.27 -0.89 9.37
C THR A 61 -8.08 -0.56 10.28
N GLN A 62 -7.72 -1.49 11.17
CA GLN A 62 -6.61 -1.35 12.10
C GLN A 62 -5.26 -1.29 11.37
N ILE A 63 -5.17 -1.90 10.19
CA ILE A 63 -3.97 -1.87 9.34
C ILE A 63 -3.99 -0.66 8.40
N THR A 64 -5.09 -0.47 7.66
CA THR A 64 -5.17 0.50 6.56
C THR A 64 -5.09 1.94 7.06
N GLY A 65 -5.77 2.25 8.18
CA GLY A 65 -5.77 3.60 8.77
C GLY A 65 -4.36 4.12 9.10
N PRO A 66 -3.57 3.39 9.90
CA PRO A 66 -2.18 3.74 10.19
C PRO A 66 -1.28 3.88 8.96
N LEU A 67 -1.38 2.99 7.97
CA LEU A 67 -0.61 3.08 6.73
C LEU A 67 -0.93 4.37 5.96
N ILE A 68 -2.21 4.68 5.76
CA ILE A 68 -2.66 5.93 5.13
C ILE A 68 -2.19 7.15 5.92
N ARG A 69 -2.21 7.08 7.27
CA ARG A 69 -1.78 8.19 8.12
C ARG A 69 -0.28 8.49 7.97
N VAL A 70 0.55 7.45 7.85
CA VAL A 70 2.02 7.58 7.81
C VAL A 70 2.55 7.82 6.39
N VAL A 71 1.79 7.52 5.33
CA VAL A 71 2.24 7.72 3.93
C VAL A 71 2.58 9.17 3.57
N SER A 72 2.18 10.14 4.41
CA SER A 72 2.54 11.56 4.24
C SER A 72 3.94 11.91 4.76
N GLU A 73 4.68 10.94 5.27
CA GLU A 73 6.07 11.08 5.74
C GLU A 73 7.01 11.54 4.62
N ARG A 74 8.08 12.27 4.99
CA ARG A 74 9.05 12.82 4.04
C ARG A 74 9.96 11.74 3.45
N ALA A 75 10.34 10.75 4.26
CA ALA A 75 11.25 9.68 3.86
C ALA A 75 10.67 8.84 2.71
N THR A 76 11.39 8.79 1.60
CA THR A 76 10.92 8.15 0.37
C THR A 76 10.84 6.64 0.49
N GLU A 77 11.75 6.04 1.25
CA GLU A 77 11.77 4.61 1.56
C GLU A 77 10.53 4.20 2.37
N VAL A 78 10.11 5.03 3.33
CA VAL A 78 8.90 4.81 4.13
C VAL A 78 7.67 4.85 3.23
N LYS A 79 7.54 5.89 2.38
CA LYS A 79 6.45 5.99 1.40
C LYS A 79 6.42 4.74 0.51
N ALA A 80 7.56 4.35 -0.06
CA ALA A 80 7.65 3.20 -0.95
C ALA A 80 7.20 1.90 -0.27
N ALA A 81 7.65 1.65 0.97
CA ALA A 81 7.24 0.48 1.75
C ALA A 81 5.73 0.48 2.00
N ILE A 82 5.16 1.62 2.39
CA ILE A 82 3.71 1.76 2.61
C ILE A 82 2.91 1.52 1.33
N LEU A 83 3.35 2.05 0.18
CA LEU A 83 2.66 1.82 -1.10
C LEU A 83 2.61 0.35 -1.48
N LEU A 84 3.70 -0.39 -1.26
CA LEU A 84 3.74 -1.83 -1.48
C LEU A 84 2.69 -2.54 -0.62
N THR A 85 2.68 -2.23 0.68
CA THR A 85 1.74 -2.84 1.64
C THR A 85 0.29 -2.52 1.31
N LEU A 86 -0.01 -1.26 0.95
CA LEU A 86 -1.36 -0.84 0.55
C LEU A 86 -1.82 -1.52 -0.75
N ASN A 87 -0.93 -1.68 -1.74
CA ASN A 87 -1.25 -2.43 -2.95
C ASN A 87 -1.52 -3.91 -2.65
N ASN A 88 -0.70 -4.55 -1.81
CA ASN A 88 -0.91 -5.96 -1.44
C ASN A 88 -2.24 -6.17 -0.69
N LEU A 89 -2.61 -5.23 0.19
CA LEU A 89 -3.93 -5.23 0.83
C LEU A 89 -5.07 -5.10 -0.17
N LEU A 90 -4.91 -4.21 -1.15
CA LEU A 90 -5.91 -3.97 -2.19
C LEU A 90 -6.06 -5.17 -3.13
N GLU A 91 -4.96 -5.80 -3.54
CA GLU A 91 -4.98 -7.03 -4.35
C GLU A 91 -5.67 -8.17 -3.60
N LYS A 92 -5.46 -8.28 -2.28
CA LYS A 92 -5.97 -9.39 -1.48
C LYS A 92 -7.42 -9.22 -1.01
N MET A 93 -7.85 -8.01 -0.70
CA MET A 93 -9.18 -7.73 -0.14
C MET A 93 -9.82 -6.47 -0.74
N PRO A 94 -10.01 -6.41 -2.06
CA PRO A 94 -10.48 -5.19 -2.73
C PRO A 94 -11.84 -4.72 -2.23
N THR A 95 -12.74 -5.66 -1.90
CA THR A 95 -14.07 -5.32 -1.37
C THR A 95 -14.01 -4.67 0.00
N ALA A 96 -13.08 -5.11 0.86
CA ALA A 96 -12.89 -4.52 2.19
C ALA A 96 -12.24 -3.12 2.11
N LEU A 97 -11.48 -2.85 1.04
CA LEU A 97 -10.83 -1.56 0.82
C LEU A 97 -11.69 -0.53 0.10
N LYS A 98 -12.90 -0.89 -0.36
CA LYS A 98 -13.84 0.04 -1.03
C LYS A 98 -14.00 1.40 -0.33
N PRO A 99 -14.19 1.48 1.00
CA PRO A 99 -14.33 2.77 1.70
C PRO A 99 -13.08 3.66 1.62
N PHE A 100 -11.90 3.08 1.38
CA PHE A 100 -10.62 3.79 1.34
C PHE A 100 -10.15 4.13 -0.08
N LEU A 101 -10.84 3.65 -1.13
CA LEU A 101 -10.40 3.85 -2.52
C LEU A 101 -10.14 5.31 -2.89
N PRO A 102 -10.97 6.30 -2.52
CA PRO A 102 -10.68 7.71 -2.84
C PRO A 102 -9.36 8.19 -2.23
N GLN A 103 -9.07 7.75 -1.00
CA GLN A 103 -7.85 8.11 -0.28
C GLN A 103 -6.62 7.39 -0.85
N LEU A 104 -6.77 6.12 -1.23
CA LEU A 104 -5.72 5.35 -1.90
C LEU A 104 -5.39 5.92 -3.27
N GLN A 105 -6.39 6.29 -4.07
CA GLN A 105 -6.19 6.92 -5.37
C GLN A 105 -5.37 8.21 -5.23
N ARG A 106 -5.77 9.10 -4.30
CA ARG A 106 -5.01 10.34 -4.02
C ARG A 106 -3.58 10.04 -3.60
N THR A 107 -3.38 9.02 -2.76
CA THR A 107 -2.05 8.63 -2.24
C THR A 107 -1.15 8.12 -3.36
N PHE A 108 -1.66 7.24 -4.22
CA PHE A 108 -0.90 6.68 -5.32
C PHE A 108 -0.64 7.72 -6.41
N ALA A 109 -1.62 8.54 -6.79
CA ALA A 109 -1.44 9.60 -7.78
C ALA A 109 -0.39 10.63 -7.34
N LYS A 110 -0.44 11.07 -6.08
CA LYS A 110 0.58 11.96 -5.52
C LYS A 110 1.99 11.34 -5.56
N SER A 111 2.09 10.05 -5.27
CA SER A 111 3.38 9.34 -5.27
C SER A 111 3.90 9.04 -6.68
N LEU A 112 3.01 8.95 -7.67
CA LEU A 112 3.36 8.83 -9.08
C LEU A 112 4.00 10.12 -9.61
N ALA A 113 3.58 11.27 -9.06
CA ALA A 113 4.12 12.59 -9.37
C ALA A 113 5.40 12.95 -8.59
N ASP A 114 5.91 12.07 -7.73
CA ASP A 114 7.12 12.31 -6.93
C ASP A 114 8.36 12.31 -7.85
N THR A 115 9.17 13.37 -7.83
CA THR A 115 10.36 13.52 -8.69
C THR A 115 11.59 12.81 -8.12
N SER A 116 11.60 12.45 -6.84
CA SER A 116 12.79 11.99 -6.13
C SER A 116 13.15 10.52 -6.32
N SER A 117 12.20 9.66 -6.70
CA SER A 117 12.44 8.21 -6.72
C SER A 117 11.64 7.44 -7.78
N ASP A 118 12.37 6.72 -8.65
CA ASP A 118 11.79 5.77 -9.60
C ASP A 118 11.09 4.60 -8.92
N VAL A 119 11.62 4.12 -7.79
CA VAL A 119 11.02 2.99 -7.05
C VAL A 119 9.65 3.39 -6.51
N LEU A 120 9.54 4.60 -5.94
CA LEU A 120 8.27 5.11 -5.44
C LEU A 120 7.25 5.27 -6.57
N ARG A 121 7.66 5.89 -7.68
CA ARG A 121 6.82 6.05 -8.88
C ARG A 121 6.37 4.70 -9.45
N GLY A 122 7.28 3.73 -9.56
CA GLY A 122 6.96 2.39 -10.07
C GLY A 122 5.95 1.64 -9.19
N ARG A 123 6.07 1.75 -7.86
CA ARG A 123 5.08 1.18 -6.93
C ARG A 123 3.73 1.89 -7.02
N ALA A 124 3.74 3.22 -7.16
CA ALA A 124 2.53 4.01 -7.34
C ALA A 124 1.79 3.66 -8.63
N ALA A 125 2.51 3.51 -9.75
CA ALA A 125 1.95 3.11 -11.03
C ALA A 125 1.27 1.74 -10.94
N LYS A 126 1.97 0.73 -10.36
CA LYS A 126 1.39 -0.60 -10.13
C LYS A 126 0.12 -0.51 -9.27
N ALA A 127 0.18 0.27 -8.18
CA ALA A 127 -0.94 0.40 -7.26
C ALA A 127 -2.16 1.09 -7.87
N LEU A 128 -1.96 2.11 -8.72
CA LEU A 128 -3.03 2.72 -9.51
C LEU A 128 -3.64 1.72 -10.51
N GLY A 129 -2.80 0.97 -11.22
CA GLY A 129 -3.27 -0.08 -12.15
C GLY A 129 -4.09 -1.18 -11.48
N THR A 130 -3.81 -1.49 -10.21
CA THR A 130 -4.67 -2.36 -9.39
C THR A 130 -5.98 -1.65 -9.01
N LEU A 131 -5.89 -0.41 -8.53
CA LEU A 131 -7.01 0.37 -8.00
C LEU A 131 -8.09 0.68 -9.04
N ILE A 132 -7.71 0.97 -10.29
CA ILE A 132 -8.66 1.33 -11.36
C ILE A 132 -9.68 0.23 -11.65
N LYS A 133 -9.35 -1.03 -11.36
CA LYS A 133 -10.27 -2.17 -11.53
C LYS A 133 -11.47 -2.11 -10.58
N TYR A 134 -11.40 -1.26 -9.56
CA TYR A 134 -12.37 -1.15 -8.49
C TYR A 134 -12.99 0.25 -8.35
N THR A 135 -12.59 1.22 -9.19
CA THR A 135 -13.18 2.56 -9.18
C THR A 135 -14.31 2.67 -10.21
N PRO A 136 -15.48 3.20 -9.85
CA PRO A 136 -16.61 3.31 -10.77
C PRO A 136 -16.45 4.47 -11.77
N ARG A 137 -15.59 5.45 -11.49
CA ARG A 137 -15.36 6.63 -12.32
C ARG A 137 -13.86 6.83 -12.50
N ILE A 138 -13.39 6.66 -13.72
CA ILE A 138 -11.95 6.73 -14.06
C ILE A 138 -11.57 8.08 -14.68
N ASP A 139 -12.52 8.86 -15.17
CA ASP A 139 -12.27 10.10 -15.92
C ASP A 139 -11.38 11.11 -15.17
N PRO A 140 -11.60 11.37 -13.86
CA PRO A 140 -10.74 12.30 -13.12
C PRO A 140 -9.29 11.83 -13.06
N LEU A 141 -9.07 10.52 -12.96
CA LEU A 141 -7.73 9.94 -12.94
C LEU A 141 -7.06 10.04 -14.31
N ILE A 142 -7.79 9.75 -15.40
CA ILE A 142 -7.26 9.92 -16.76
C ILE A 142 -6.84 11.37 -17.00
N ALA A 143 -7.69 12.33 -16.60
CA ALA A 143 -7.36 13.76 -16.73
C ALA A 143 -6.10 14.15 -15.94
N GLU A 144 -5.93 13.59 -14.74
CA GLU A 144 -4.74 13.78 -13.91
C GLU A 144 -3.48 13.19 -14.56
N LEU A 145 -3.55 11.96 -15.09
CA LEU A 145 -2.45 11.30 -15.80
C LEU A 145 -2.04 12.06 -17.07
N VAL A 146 -3.02 12.48 -17.88
CA VAL A 146 -2.78 13.29 -19.09
C VAL A 146 -2.10 14.60 -18.73
N THR A 147 -2.56 15.27 -17.68
CA THR A 147 -1.95 16.51 -17.20
C THR A 147 -0.53 16.27 -16.68
N GLY A 148 -0.34 15.22 -15.86
CA GLY A 148 0.96 14.83 -15.30
C GLY A 148 1.99 14.45 -16.36
N SER A 149 1.57 13.86 -17.49
CA SER A 149 2.45 13.48 -18.61
C SER A 149 3.10 14.68 -19.33
N LYS A 150 2.59 15.90 -19.11
CA LYS A 150 3.11 17.15 -19.69
C LYS A 150 4.24 17.78 -18.87
N THR A 151 4.61 17.18 -17.74
CA THR A 151 5.73 17.63 -16.91
C THR A 151 7.06 17.62 -17.67
N THR A 152 8.00 18.48 -17.27
CA THR A 152 9.38 18.51 -17.76
C THR A 152 10.27 17.45 -17.09
N ASP A 153 9.85 16.88 -15.96
CA ASP A 153 10.58 15.81 -15.28
C ASP A 153 10.44 14.48 -16.07
N PRO A 154 11.54 13.93 -16.63
CA PRO A 154 11.46 12.73 -17.45
C PRO A 154 10.98 11.49 -16.68
N GLY A 155 11.28 11.40 -15.38
CA GLY A 155 10.92 10.28 -14.52
C GLY A 155 9.42 10.25 -14.24
N VAL A 156 8.85 11.39 -13.84
CA VAL A 156 7.41 11.55 -13.65
C VAL A 156 6.67 11.36 -14.98
N LYS A 157 7.16 11.96 -16.08
CA LYS A 157 6.56 11.76 -17.40
C LYS A 157 6.49 10.29 -17.79
N THR A 158 7.58 9.55 -17.62
CA THR A 158 7.63 8.11 -17.91
C THR A 158 6.68 7.32 -17.04
N ALA A 159 6.59 7.64 -15.75
CA ALA A 159 5.69 6.98 -14.83
C ALA A 159 4.22 7.22 -15.17
N MET A 160 3.84 8.47 -15.51
CA MET A 160 2.49 8.84 -15.92
C MET A 160 2.05 8.15 -17.21
N LEU A 161 2.98 7.92 -18.16
CA LEU A 161 2.70 7.22 -19.41
C LEU A 161 2.61 5.69 -19.24
N LYS A 162 3.23 5.13 -18.19
CA LYS A 162 3.25 3.69 -17.91
C LYS A 162 2.12 3.22 -16.98
N ALA A 163 1.60 4.12 -16.15
CA ALA A 163 0.51 3.85 -15.21
C ALA A 163 -0.81 3.59 -15.92
#